data_AF-A0A928Z6M6-F1
#
_entry.id   AF-A0A928Z6M6-F1
#
_cell.length_a   1.000
_cell.length_b   1.000
_cell.length_c   1.000
_cell.angle_alpha   90.00
_cell.angle_beta   90.00
_cell.angle_gamma   90.00
#
_symmetry.space_group_name_H-M   'P 1'
#
loop_
_entity.id
_entity.type
_entity.pdbx_description
1 polymer ?
#
loop_
_entity_poly.entity_id
_entity_poly.type
_entity_poly.pdbx_seq_one_letter_code
_entity_poly.pdbx_strand_id
1 'polypeptide(L)' 'EMPWPLERDRFLLETSTPGIFAVGDVRHDSVKRVASSVGEGSICVQFVHRHLAQV' A
#
# COMPACT_ATOMS: atom_id res chain seq x y z
N GLU A 1 -11.17 14.09 -8.58
CA GLU A 1 -10.70 12.76 -8.14
C GLU A 1 -11.87 11.79 -8.17
N MET A 2 -11.65 10.52 -8.51
CA MET A 2 -12.72 9.52 -8.44
C MET A 2 -12.96 9.14 -6.97
N PRO A 3 -14.22 8.99 -6.52
CA PRO A 3 -14.51 8.57 -5.17
C PRO A 3 -13.95 7.16 -4.92
N TRP A 4 -13.48 6.93 -3.69
CA TRP A 4 -12.95 5.63 -3.27
C TRP A 4 -14.07 4.57 -3.32
N PRO A 5 -13.86 3.40 -3.96
CA PRO A 5 -14.95 2.48 -4.28
C PRO A 5 -15.25 1.42 -3.21
N LEU A 6 -14.44 1.30 -2.15
CA LEU A 6 -14.64 0.31 -1.10
C LEU A 6 -15.23 0.94 0.17
N GLU A 7 -15.99 0.17 0.95
CA GLU A 7 -16.57 0.63 2.24
C GLU A 7 -15.50 0.92 3.31
N ARG A 8 -14.32 0.31 3.19
CA ARG A 8 -13.18 0.55 4.09
C ARG A 8 -12.32 1.70 3.62
N ASP A 9 -11.59 2.32 4.54
CA ASP A 9 -10.49 3.22 4.20
C ASP A 9 -9.35 2.50 3.48
N ARG A 10 -8.49 3.29 2.82
CA ARG A 10 -7.25 2.82 2.21
C ARG A 10 -6.34 2.17 3.25
N PHE A 11 -5.75 1.04 2.90
CA PHE A 11 -4.68 0.46 3.69
C PHE A 11 -3.41 1.32 3.58
N LEU A 12 -2.51 1.17 4.55
CA LEU A 12 -1.22 1.85 4.47
C LEU A 12 -0.50 1.39 3.20
N LEU A 13 0.09 2.34 2.46
CA LEU A 13 0.81 2.12 1.21
C LEU A 13 -0.07 1.73 0.00
N GLU A 14 -1.40 1.72 0.16
CA GLU A 14 -2.33 1.51 -0.95
C GLU A 14 -2.47 2.77 -1.80
N THR A 15 -2.51 2.59 -3.12
CA THR A 15 -2.65 3.67 -4.08
C THR A 15 -4.10 4.16 -4.19
N SER A 16 -4.40 5.01 -5.17
CA SER A 16 -5.78 5.37 -5.51
C SER A 16 -6.58 4.22 -6.13
N THR A 17 -5.92 3.12 -6.50
CA THR A 17 -6.55 1.92 -7.04
C THR A 17 -6.54 0.82 -5.96
N PRO A 18 -7.72 0.31 -5.54
CA PRO A 18 -7.79 -0.73 -4.53
C PRO A 18 -6.97 -1.97 -4.89
N GLY A 19 -6.29 -2.53 -3.90
CA GLY A 19 -5.44 -3.72 -4.06
C GLY A 19 -4.08 -3.46 -4.71
N ILE A 20 -3.84 -2.24 -5.22
CA ILE A 20 -2.53 -1.85 -5.74
C ILE A 20 -1.78 -1.07 -4.67
N PHE A 21 -0.60 -1.56 -4.32
CA PHE A 21 0.26 -0.98 -3.30
C PHE A 21 1.60 -0.52 -3.91
N ALA A 22 2.14 0.57 -3.38
CA ALA A 22 3.44 1.10 -3.77
C ALA A 22 4.34 1.17 -2.54
N VAL A 23 5.58 0.67 -2.62
CA VAL A 23 6.53 0.61 -1.50
C VAL A 23 7.91 1.09 -1.89
N GLY A 24 8.64 1.68 -0.95
CA GLY A 24 10.01 2.12 -1.17
C GLY A 24 10.12 3.29 -2.14
N ASP A 25 11.19 3.31 -2.93
CA ASP A 25 11.65 4.50 -3.64
C ASP A 25 10.76 4.99 -4.78
N VAL A 26 9.79 4.17 -5.20
CA VAL A 26 8.76 4.59 -6.16
C VAL A 26 7.76 5.60 -5.55
N ARG A 27 7.64 5.64 -4.22
CA ARG A 27 6.69 6.53 -3.55
C ARG A 27 7.20 7.96 -3.51
N HIS A 28 6.25 8.89 -3.61
CA HIS A 28 6.48 10.28 -3.24
C HIS A 28 6.88 10.35 -1.75
N ASP A 29 7.86 11.21 -1.44
CA ASP A 29 8.37 11.44 -0.08
C ASP A 29 8.92 10.17 0.61
N SER A 30 9.40 9.20 -0.17
CA SER A 30 10.11 8.05 0.41
C SER A 30 11.46 8.49 0.99
N VAL A 31 11.93 7.75 1.99
CA VAL A 31 13.22 8.01 2.66
C VAL A 31 14.43 7.71 1.75
N LYS A 32 14.23 7.10 0.57
CA LYS A 32 15.30 6.69 -0.36
C LYS A 32 16.36 5.78 0.27
N ARG A 33 15.93 4.86 1.13
CA ARG A 33 16.80 3.93 1.87
C ARG A 33 16.29 2.49 1.81
N VAL A 34 17.24 1.56 1.66
CA VAL A 34 16.99 0.11 1.58
C VAL A 34 16.22 -0.39 2.80
N ALA A 35 16.69 -0.09 4.02
CA ALA A 35 16.04 -0.59 5.25
C ALA A 35 14.57 -0.12 5.38
N SER A 36 14.28 1.13 5.00
CA SER A 36 12.90 1.66 4.98
C SER A 36 12.04 0.92 3.95
N SER A 37 12.56 0.76 2.73
CA SER A 37 11.85 0.06 1.64
C SER A 37 11.54 -1.40 2.00
N VAL A 38 12.48 -2.09 2.65
CA VAL A 38 12.29 -3.47 3.13
C VAL A 38 11.19 -3.52 4.19
N GLY A 39 11.20 -2.59 5.15
CA GLY A 39 10.14 -2.50 6.18
C GLY A 39 8.77 -2.22 5.59
N GLU A 40 8.66 -1.25 4.67
CA GLU A 40 7.43 -0.94 3.94
C GLU A 40 6.91 -2.16 3.16
N GLY A 41 7.80 -2.89 2.46
CA GLY A 41 7.45 -4.12 1.74
C GLY A 41 6.89 -5.20 2.67
N SER A 42 7.50 -5.41 3.83
CA SER A 42 7.00 -6.37 4.83
C SER A 42 5.58 -6.04 5.31
N ILE A 43 5.31 -4.76 5.59
CA ILE A 43 4.00 -4.28 6.02
C ILE A 43 2.97 -4.42 4.87
N CYS A 44 3.36 -4.09 3.65
CA CYS A 44 2.52 -4.20 2.46
C CYS A 44 1.98 -5.62 2.26
N VAL A 45 2.81 -6.66 2.45
CA VAL A 45 2.39 -8.06 2.31
C VAL A 45 1.22 -8.41 3.25
N GLN A 46 1.22 -7.91 4.49
CA GLN A 46 0.10 -8.14 5.42
C GLN A 46 -1.22 -7.52 4.89
N PHE A 47 -1.15 -6.33 4.30
CA PHE A 47 -2.32 -5.69 3.71
C PHE A 47 -2.78 -6.34 2.40
N VAL A 48 -1.86 -6.89 1.60
CA VAL A 48 -2.22 -7.71 0.43
C VAL A 48 -3.02 -8.92 0.88
N HIS A 49 -2.57 -9.67 1.89
CA HIS A 49 -3.33 -10.80 2.42
C HIS A 49 -4.71 -10.38 2.94
N ARG A 50 -4.79 -9.26 3.68
CA ARG A 50 -6.07 -8.74 4.17
C ARG A 50 -7.00 -8.32 3.03
N HIS A 51 -6.48 -7.68 1.98
CA HIS A 51 -7.27 -7.31 0.82
C HIS A 51 -7.84 -8.54 0.11
N LEU A 52 -7.00 -9.55 -0.13
CA LEU A 52 -7.41 -10.80 -0.77
C LEU A 52 -8.41 -11.60 0.07
N ALA A 53 -8.37 -11.49 1.39
CA ALA A 53 -9.35 -12.13 2.28
C ALA A 53 -10.72 -11.41 2.30
N GLN A 54 -10.83 -10.23 1.71
CA GLN A 54 -12.06 -9.45 1.59
C GLN A 54 -12.69 -9.51 0.18
N VAL A 55 -12.03 -10.22 -0.76
CA VAL A 55 -12.56 -10.49 -2.11
C VAL A 55 -13.61 -11.57 -2.07
#